data_AF-A0A1G5ZLK8-F1
#
_entry.id   AF-A0A1G5ZLK8-F1
#
_cell.length_a   1.000
_cell.length_b   1.000
_cell.length_c   1.000
_cell.angle_alpha   90.00
_cell.angle_beta   90.00
_cell.angle_gamma   90.00
#
_symmetry.space_group_name_H-M   'P 1'
#
loop_
_entity.id
_entity.type
_entity.pdbx_description
1 polymer ?
#
loop_
_entity_poly.entity_id
_entity_poly.type
_entity_poly.pdbx_seq_one_letter_code
_entity_poly.pdbx_strand_id
1 'polypeptide(L)'
;MKQQLLLIFFSLLFFSCLNEDSKTIWVYPYLLNESYPPYAEAGIFFLTQESENLDYSRWNRRSENFEIKGFDFEEGNFYKLKVEVQESNPAEKLKMKAILEKNKDYIERVEGTWISVEITGVPFIQTYFRINKVTRTFITSGGCASLLLGLGEVGVKKIQLADHTYRLDMDKICLAQNPGVSGSFSWITKVVEYKKNSEGNLDFFDEQGNLFIRFKPYE
;
A
#
# COMPACT_ATOMS: atom_id res chain seq x y z
N MET A 1 2.66 11.38 66.88
CA MET A 1 3.43 10.65 65.85
C MET A 1 2.66 9.60 65.05
N LYS A 2 1.45 9.14 65.44
CA LYS A 2 0.68 8.16 64.64
C LYS A 2 -0.25 8.77 63.57
N GLN A 3 -0.60 10.05 63.66
CA GLN A 3 -1.46 10.74 62.68
C GLN A 3 -0.73 11.32 61.46
N GLN A 4 0.57 11.57 61.55
CA GLN A 4 1.37 12.09 60.41
C GLN A 4 1.76 10.99 59.41
N LEU A 5 1.79 9.72 59.84
CA LEU A 5 2.09 8.59 58.95
C LEU A 5 0.94 8.28 57.98
N LEU A 6 -0.30 8.59 58.39
CA LEU A 6 -1.52 8.31 57.61
C LEU A 6 -1.70 9.27 56.44
N LEU A 7 -1.19 10.50 56.54
CA LEU A 7 -1.24 11.48 55.45
C LEU A 7 -0.29 11.13 54.29
N ILE A 8 0.86 10.52 54.58
CA ILE A 8 1.84 10.11 53.55
C ILE A 8 1.29 8.93 52.72
N PHE A 9 0.55 8.03 53.37
CA PHE A 9 -0.09 6.90 52.68
C PHE A 9 -1.25 7.34 51.78
N PHE A 10 -1.97 8.41 52.15
CA PHE A 10 -3.05 8.96 51.32
C PHE A 10 -2.53 9.78 50.12
N SER A 11 -1.36 10.41 50.22
CA SER A 11 -0.74 11.11 49.08
C SER A 11 -0.17 10.17 48.00
N LEU A 12 0.14 8.91 48.36
CA LEU A 12 0.66 7.92 47.41
C LEU A 12 -0.42 7.24 46.56
N LEU A 13 -1.70 7.40 46.91
CA LEU A 13 -2.82 6.82 46.16
C LEU A 13 -3.28 7.67 44.96
N PHE A 14 -2.76 8.90 44.79
CA PHE A 14 -3.12 9.77 43.67
C PHE A 14 -2.15 9.70 42.48
N PHE A 15 -1.11 8.86 42.52
CA PHE A 15 -0.33 8.49 41.34
C PHE A 15 -0.92 7.27 40.63
N SER A 16 -2.24 7.18 40.51
CA SER A 16 -2.82 6.38 39.43
C SER A 16 -2.47 7.11 38.14
N CYS A 17 -1.37 6.69 37.51
CA CYS A 17 -1.10 6.98 36.11
C CYS A 17 -2.40 6.63 35.36
N LEU A 18 -3.11 7.64 34.82
CA LEU A 18 -4.08 7.37 33.78
C LEU A 18 -3.28 6.65 32.69
N ASN A 19 -3.49 5.35 32.55
CA ASN A 19 -3.10 4.66 31.33
C ASN A 19 -4.03 5.25 30.26
N GLU A 20 -3.59 6.35 29.64
CA GLU A 20 -4.10 6.74 28.33
C GLU A 20 -3.93 5.50 27.44
N ASP A 21 -5.03 5.00 26.86
CA ASP A 21 -5.03 3.83 25.97
C ASP A 21 -4.27 4.20 24.69
N SER A 22 -2.95 4.15 24.79
CA SER A 22 -2.03 4.41 23.69
C SER A 22 -1.82 3.12 22.92
N LYS A 23 -1.93 3.19 21.59
CA LYS A 23 -1.64 2.08 20.70
C LYS A 23 -0.68 2.49 19.60
N THR A 24 -0.05 1.49 18.99
CA THR A 24 0.78 1.65 17.81
C THR A 24 -0.01 1.23 16.59
N ILE A 25 -0.04 2.08 15.56
CA ILE A 25 -0.71 1.79 14.30
C ILE A 25 0.22 2.11 13.13
N TRP A 26 0.12 1.34 12.06
CA TRP A 26 0.68 1.73 10.78
C TRP A 26 -0.37 2.50 9.98
N VAL A 27 0.04 3.56 9.32
CA VAL A 27 -0.82 4.38 8.46
C VAL A 27 -0.16 4.64 7.11
N TYR A 28 -0.97 4.59 6.06
CA TYR A 28 -0.61 5.05 4.72
C TYR A 28 -1.66 6.09 4.29
N PRO A 29 -1.34 7.39 4.46
CA PRO A 29 -2.21 8.48 4.03
C PRO A 29 -2.09 8.71 2.52
N TYR A 30 -3.21 9.05 1.88
CA TYR A 30 -3.24 9.46 0.48
C TYR A 30 -4.26 10.57 0.26
N LEU A 31 -3.99 11.40 -0.74
CA LEU A 31 -4.86 12.50 -1.11
C LEU A 31 -5.81 12.08 -2.25
N LEU A 32 -7.10 12.35 -2.07
CA LEU A 32 -8.09 12.27 -3.13
C LEU A 32 -8.32 13.70 -3.64
N ASN A 33 -7.82 14.01 -4.85
CA ASN A 33 -7.86 15.36 -5.41
C ASN A 33 -9.24 15.78 -5.94
N GLU A 34 -10.10 14.83 -6.25
CA GLU A 34 -11.40 15.05 -6.89
C GLU A 34 -12.51 14.33 -6.11
N SER A 35 -13.68 14.97 -5.99
CA SER A 35 -14.86 14.32 -5.43
C SER A 35 -15.48 13.37 -6.46
N TYR A 36 -15.98 12.22 -5.98
CA TYR A 36 -16.73 11.24 -6.76
C TYR A 36 -18.13 11.03 -6.16
N PRO A 37 -19.09 11.96 -6.34
CA PRO A 37 -20.41 11.83 -5.75
C PRO A 37 -21.21 10.62 -6.28
N PRO A 38 -22.04 9.96 -5.44
CA PRO A 38 -22.23 10.18 -4.00
C PRO A 38 -21.24 9.39 -3.12
N TYR A 39 -20.16 8.87 -3.69
CA TYR A 39 -19.31 7.85 -3.07
C TYR A 39 -18.18 8.40 -2.22
N ALA A 40 -17.57 9.52 -2.62
CA ALA A 40 -16.50 10.14 -1.85
C ALA A 40 -16.34 11.65 -2.13
N GLU A 41 -15.96 12.42 -1.11
CA GLU A 41 -15.50 13.80 -1.26
C GLU A 41 -13.97 13.89 -1.36
N ALA A 42 -13.46 14.92 -2.05
CA ALA A 42 -12.02 15.21 -2.07
C ALA A 42 -11.50 15.46 -0.64
N GLY A 43 -10.33 14.92 -0.32
CA GLY A 43 -9.80 14.97 1.03
C GLY A 43 -8.67 14.00 1.30
N ILE A 44 -8.27 13.90 2.57
CA ILE A 44 -7.21 13.00 3.04
C ILE A 44 -7.86 11.72 3.52
N PHE A 45 -7.37 10.59 3.02
CA PHE A 45 -7.84 9.28 3.41
C PHE A 45 -6.71 8.46 3.99
N PHE A 46 -7.06 7.50 4.84
CA PHE A 46 -6.10 6.68 5.55
C PHE A 46 -6.37 5.20 5.31
N LEU A 47 -5.32 4.48 4.93
CA LEU A 47 -5.23 3.05 5.16
C LEU A 47 -4.51 2.84 6.48
N THR A 48 -5.00 1.91 7.30
CA THR A 48 -4.43 1.64 8.62
C THR A 48 -4.30 0.14 8.87
N GLN A 49 -3.39 -0.24 9.75
CA GLN A 49 -3.31 -1.58 10.31
C GLN A 49 -2.77 -1.52 11.74
N GLU A 50 -3.23 -2.44 12.58
CA GLU A 50 -2.77 -2.58 13.96
C GLU A 50 -1.87 -3.81 14.03
N SER A 51 -0.56 -3.58 13.88
CA SER A 51 0.45 -4.63 13.80
C SER A 51 1.79 -4.08 14.26
N GLU A 52 2.64 -4.96 14.81
CA GLU A 52 4.01 -4.59 15.18
C GLU A 52 4.87 -4.36 13.93
N ASN A 53 4.74 -5.27 12.95
CA ASN A 53 5.45 -5.21 11.68
C ASN A 53 4.49 -4.84 10.56
N LEU A 54 4.99 -4.10 9.57
CA LEU A 54 4.23 -3.70 8.40
C LEU A 54 3.82 -4.94 7.57
N ASP A 55 2.52 -5.22 7.52
CA ASP A 55 1.92 -6.29 6.70
C ASP A 55 1.19 -5.66 5.50
N TYR A 56 1.75 -5.85 4.31
CA TYR A 56 1.18 -5.29 3.09
C TYR A 56 -0.11 -5.96 2.61
N SER A 57 -0.45 -7.12 3.17
CA SER A 57 -1.64 -7.89 2.76
C SER A 57 -2.93 -7.45 3.45
N ARG A 58 -2.82 -6.66 4.53
CA ARG A 58 -3.93 -6.32 5.42
C ARG A 58 -4.02 -4.83 5.71
N TRP A 59 -4.70 -4.11 4.83
CA TRP A 59 -5.02 -2.70 5.03
C TRP A 59 -6.50 -2.50 5.29
N ASN A 60 -6.81 -1.78 6.36
CA ASN A 60 -8.16 -1.30 6.65
C ASN A 60 -8.31 0.13 6.14
N ARG A 61 -9.20 0.32 5.17
CA ARG A 61 -9.59 1.65 4.72
C ARG A 61 -10.48 2.29 5.79
N ARG A 62 -10.11 3.49 6.23
CA ARG A 62 -10.91 4.27 7.17
C ARG A 62 -11.92 5.13 6.43
N SER A 63 -12.99 5.50 7.15
CA SER A 63 -14.03 6.39 6.64
C SER A 63 -13.50 7.82 6.50
N GLU A 64 -14.24 8.66 5.78
CA GLU A 64 -13.94 10.08 5.56
C GLU A 64 -13.82 10.89 6.86
N ASN A 65 -14.53 10.48 7.91
CA ASN A 65 -14.55 11.16 9.19
C ASN A 65 -13.42 10.70 10.14
N PHE A 66 -12.54 9.79 9.70
CA PHE A 66 -11.39 9.35 10.49
C PHE A 66 -10.32 10.44 10.53
N GLU A 67 -9.82 10.73 11.73
CA GLU A 67 -8.86 11.83 11.95
C GLU A 67 -7.71 11.38 12.85
N ILE A 68 -6.49 11.81 12.52
CA ILE A 68 -5.33 11.74 13.41
C ILE A 68 -4.87 13.17 13.72
N LYS A 69 -5.37 13.72 14.82
CA LYS A 69 -5.07 15.09 15.24
C LYS A 69 -3.57 15.27 15.50
N GLY A 70 -3.01 16.33 14.93
CA GLY A 70 -1.59 16.68 15.05
C GLY A 70 -0.66 15.88 14.14
N PHE A 71 -1.19 15.03 13.25
CA PHE A 71 -0.41 14.35 12.23
C PHE A 71 -0.41 15.16 10.93
N ASP A 72 0.75 15.72 10.60
CA ASP A 72 1.03 16.28 9.28
C ASP A 72 1.80 15.23 8.47
N PHE A 73 1.30 14.90 7.28
CA PHE A 73 1.82 13.78 6.50
C PHE A 73 2.45 14.24 5.19
N GLU A 74 3.51 13.54 4.79
CA GLU A 74 4.02 13.56 3.44
C GLU A 74 3.49 12.34 2.69
N GLU A 75 2.85 12.58 1.54
CA GLU A 75 2.32 11.53 0.67
C GLU A 75 3.43 10.59 0.15
N GLY A 76 3.07 9.33 -0.12
CA GLY A 76 4.02 8.30 -0.55
C GLY A 76 4.95 7.88 0.58
N ASN A 77 4.43 7.78 1.80
CA ASN A 77 5.16 7.25 2.94
C ASN A 77 4.25 6.36 3.80
N PHE A 78 4.79 5.25 4.30
CA PHE A 78 4.20 4.49 5.40
C PHE A 78 4.72 5.05 6.73
N TYR A 79 3.84 5.18 7.71
CA TYR A 79 4.21 5.66 9.03
C TYR A 79 3.80 4.65 10.09
N LYS A 80 4.70 4.35 11.03
CA LYS A 80 4.35 3.71 12.30
C LYS A 80 4.14 4.82 13.32
N LEU A 81 2.93 4.95 13.84
CA LEU A 81 2.53 6.01 14.74
C LEU A 81 2.21 5.44 16.12
N LYS A 82 2.63 6.15 17.17
CA LYS A 82 2.05 6.01 18.49
C LYS A 82 0.91 7.02 18.64
N VAL A 83 -0.29 6.53 18.93
CA VAL A 83 -1.52 7.32 19.01
C VAL A 83 -2.25 7.07 20.31
N GLU A 84 -3.07 8.04 20.71
CA GLU A 84 -4.05 7.93 21.80
C GLU A 84 -5.46 7.99 21.20
N VAL A 85 -6.35 7.11 21.64
CA VAL A 85 -7.75 7.13 21.22
C VAL A 85 -8.48 8.24 21.98
N GLN A 86 -9.06 9.21 21.27
CA GLN A 86 -9.83 10.30 21.87
C GLN A 86 -11.33 10.03 21.86
N GLU A 87 -11.83 9.48 20.76
CA GLU A 87 -13.24 9.18 20.53
C GLU A 87 -13.33 7.93 19.65
N SER A 88 -14.23 7.00 20.00
CA SER A 88 -14.38 5.72 19.28
C SER A 88 -15.68 5.62 18.49
N ASN A 89 -16.58 6.62 18.58
CA ASN A 89 -17.93 6.57 18.00
C ASN A 89 -18.40 8.01 17.70
N PRO A 90 -18.95 8.34 16.51
CA PRO A 90 -19.28 7.48 15.36
C PRO A 90 -18.09 7.14 14.44
N ALA A 91 -16.99 7.87 14.53
CA ALA A 91 -15.74 7.60 13.81
C ALA A 91 -14.57 7.72 14.78
N GLU A 92 -13.59 6.82 14.64
CA GLU A 92 -12.41 6.82 15.50
C GLU A 92 -11.58 8.09 15.26
N LYS A 93 -11.40 8.89 16.31
CA LYS A 93 -10.50 10.04 16.32
C LYS A 93 -9.31 9.76 17.20
N LEU A 94 -8.14 9.91 16.61
CA LEU A 94 -6.86 9.64 17.24
C LEU A 94 -6.11 10.94 17.48
N LYS A 95 -5.30 10.98 18.52
CA LYS A 95 -4.31 12.03 18.72
C LYS A 95 -2.92 11.44 18.55
N MET A 96 -2.13 12.03 17.66
CA MET A 96 -0.74 11.61 17.47
C MET A 96 0.07 11.94 18.73
N LYS A 97 0.84 10.96 19.22
CA LYS A 97 1.83 11.14 20.29
C LYS A 97 3.24 11.17 19.72
N ALA A 98 3.56 10.28 18.78
CA ALA A 98 4.86 10.23 18.14
C ALA A 98 4.82 9.52 16.77
N ILE A 99 5.73 9.89 15.89
CA ILE A 99 6.11 9.09 14.71
C ILE A 99 7.25 8.17 15.15
N LEU A 100 7.03 6.86 15.09
CA LEU A 100 8.03 5.86 15.45
C LEU A 100 8.89 5.48 14.24
N GLU A 101 8.26 5.34 13.07
CA GLU A 101 8.93 4.99 11.81
C GLU A 101 8.29 5.74 10.63
N LYS A 102 9.08 6.01 9.59
CA LYS A 102 8.66 6.61 8.32
C LYS A 102 9.41 5.94 7.18
N ASN A 103 8.69 5.22 6.31
CA ASN A 103 9.25 4.49 5.18
C ASN A 103 8.74 5.09 3.87
N LYS A 104 9.64 5.51 2.98
CA LYS A 104 9.26 6.10 1.69
C LYS A 104 8.71 5.02 0.75
N ASP A 105 7.54 5.27 0.19
CA ASP A 105 6.92 4.49 -0.88
C ASP A 105 7.10 5.25 -2.19
N TYR A 106 7.84 4.67 -3.14
CA TYR A 106 8.17 5.29 -4.42
C TYR A 106 7.11 5.00 -5.49
N ILE A 107 5.84 4.89 -5.08
CA ILE A 107 4.73 4.50 -5.95
C ILE A 107 4.54 5.48 -7.10
N GLU A 108 4.85 6.76 -6.92
CA GLU A 108 4.79 7.79 -7.95
C GLU A 108 5.70 7.49 -9.16
N ARG A 109 6.70 6.60 -9.00
CA ARG A 109 7.60 6.21 -10.09
C ARG A 109 6.95 5.23 -11.06
N VAL A 110 5.94 4.49 -10.60
CA VAL A 110 5.35 3.33 -11.29
C VAL A 110 3.82 3.38 -11.36
N GLU A 111 3.18 4.33 -10.69
CA GLU A 111 1.75 4.61 -10.82
C GLU A 111 1.35 4.86 -12.29
N GLY A 112 0.16 4.39 -12.66
CA GLY A 112 -0.40 4.55 -14.00
C GLY A 112 -0.54 3.21 -14.74
N THR A 113 -0.87 3.31 -16.02
CA THR A 113 -1.06 2.17 -16.92
C THR A 113 0.12 2.00 -17.86
N TRP A 114 0.52 0.74 -18.07
CA TRP A 114 1.73 0.34 -18.75
C TRP A 114 1.47 -0.80 -19.72
N ILE A 115 2.12 -0.78 -20.88
CA ILE A 115 2.02 -1.83 -21.91
C ILE A 115 3.41 -2.37 -22.26
N SER A 116 3.51 -3.69 -22.42
CA SER A 116 4.78 -4.33 -22.77
C SER A 116 5.25 -3.91 -24.16
N VAL A 117 6.57 -3.80 -24.29
CA VAL A 117 7.28 -3.50 -25.54
C VAL A 117 7.96 -4.79 -26.01
N GLU A 118 7.85 -5.08 -27.31
CA GLU A 118 8.55 -6.21 -27.91
C GLU A 118 10.06 -5.98 -27.85
N ILE A 119 10.80 -6.97 -27.34
CA ILE A 119 12.26 -6.95 -27.26
C ILE A 119 12.78 -8.07 -28.16
N THR A 120 13.70 -7.73 -29.06
CA THR A 120 14.29 -8.72 -29.98
C THR A 120 14.93 -9.87 -29.20
N GLY A 121 14.55 -11.10 -29.54
CA GLY A 121 15.09 -12.32 -28.92
C GLY A 121 14.39 -12.77 -27.63
N VAL A 122 13.37 -12.04 -27.16
CA VAL A 122 12.55 -12.42 -26.00
C VAL A 122 11.15 -12.81 -26.48
N PRO A 123 10.59 -13.97 -26.09
CA PRO A 123 9.21 -14.31 -26.40
C PRO A 123 8.24 -13.22 -25.96
N PHE A 124 7.43 -12.72 -26.89
CA PHE A 124 6.55 -11.58 -26.64
C PHE A 124 5.09 -11.99 -26.53
N ILE A 125 4.50 -11.69 -25.37
CA ILE A 125 3.05 -11.66 -25.17
C ILE A 125 2.72 -10.23 -24.77
N GLN A 126 1.83 -9.59 -25.51
CA GLN A 126 1.37 -8.25 -25.15
C GLN A 126 0.69 -8.32 -23.79
N THR A 127 1.27 -7.58 -22.85
CA THR A 127 0.90 -7.59 -21.44
C THR A 127 0.68 -6.15 -21.03
N TYR A 128 -0.39 -5.93 -20.27
CA TYR A 128 -0.71 -4.65 -19.67
C TYR A 128 -0.60 -4.80 -18.16
N PHE A 129 -0.18 -3.74 -17.49
CA PHE A 129 -0.44 -3.62 -16.07
C PHE A 129 -0.81 -2.21 -15.68
N ARG A 130 -1.51 -2.07 -14.56
CA ARG A 130 -1.91 -0.82 -13.95
C ARG A 130 -1.63 -0.86 -12.47
N ILE A 131 -0.95 0.17 -11.98
CA ILE A 131 -0.77 0.42 -10.54
C ILE A 131 -1.70 1.56 -10.15
N ASN A 132 -2.59 1.30 -9.21
CA ASN A 132 -3.46 2.31 -8.62
C ASN A 132 -3.01 2.62 -7.19
N LYS A 133 -2.60 3.86 -6.95
CA LYS A 133 -2.11 4.34 -5.66
C LYS A 133 -3.19 4.40 -4.58
N VAL A 134 -4.40 4.81 -4.94
CA VAL A 134 -5.53 4.99 -4.00
C VAL A 134 -6.05 3.64 -3.48
N THR A 135 -6.23 2.68 -4.38
CA THR A 135 -6.68 1.33 -4.01
C THR A 135 -5.54 0.41 -3.59
N ARG A 136 -4.28 0.83 -3.81
CA ARG A 136 -3.08 0.01 -3.56
C ARG A 136 -3.21 -1.35 -4.23
N THR A 137 -3.58 -1.32 -5.51
CA THR A 137 -3.78 -2.53 -6.31
C THR A 137 -2.86 -2.55 -7.51
N PHE A 138 -2.41 -3.75 -7.85
CA PHE A 138 -1.70 -4.06 -9.07
C PHE A 138 -2.63 -4.92 -9.95
N ILE A 139 -2.99 -4.43 -11.13
CA ILE A 139 -3.79 -5.14 -12.11
C ILE A 139 -2.88 -5.49 -13.27
N THR A 140 -2.94 -6.70 -13.79
CA THR A 140 -2.25 -7.05 -15.03
C THR A 140 -3.10 -7.97 -15.88
N SER A 141 -3.01 -7.80 -17.19
CA SER A 141 -3.64 -8.67 -18.17
C SER A 141 -2.64 -9.05 -19.24
N GLY A 142 -2.77 -10.27 -19.75
CA GLY A 142 -1.92 -10.77 -20.82
C GLY A 142 -2.58 -11.98 -21.46
N GLY A 143 -2.66 -11.98 -22.78
CA GLY A 143 -3.38 -13.02 -23.50
C GLY A 143 -4.84 -13.12 -23.07
N CYS A 144 -5.25 -14.31 -22.64
CA CYS A 144 -6.62 -14.62 -22.22
C CYS A 144 -6.85 -14.53 -20.69
N ALA A 145 -5.94 -13.92 -19.93
CA ALA A 145 -6.06 -13.84 -18.48
C ALA A 145 -5.88 -12.42 -17.93
N SER A 146 -6.51 -12.17 -16.78
CA SER A 146 -6.35 -10.96 -15.99
C SER A 146 -6.17 -11.31 -14.51
N LEU A 147 -5.30 -10.57 -13.82
CA LEU A 147 -4.92 -10.79 -12.44
C LEU A 147 -5.00 -9.46 -11.68
N LEU A 148 -5.61 -9.48 -10.50
CA LEU A 148 -5.65 -8.38 -9.55
C LEU A 148 -4.97 -8.82 -8.25
N LEU A 149 -3.93 -8.09 -7.85
CA LEU A 149 -3.15 -8.30 -6.64
C LEU A 149 -3.18 -7.04 -5.76
N GLY A 150 -2.93 -7.21 -4.47
CA GLY A 150 -2.57 -6.09 -3.60
C GLY A 150 -1.16 -5.59 -3.88
N LEU A 151 -0.94 -4.29 -3.68
CA LEU A 151 0.34 -3.64 -3.80
C LEU A 151 0.93 -3.42 -2.41
N GLY A 152 2.12 -3.98 -2.18
CA GLY A 152 3.00 -3.66 -1.04
C GLY A 152 3.91 -2.48 -1.36
N GLU A 153 4.99 -2.30 -0.60
CA GLU A 153 5.90 -1.16 -0.83
C GLU A 153 6.50 -1.17 -2.24
N VAL A 154 6.51 0.00 -2.86
CA VAL A 154 7.33 0.29 -4.03
C VAL A 154 8.65 0.85 -3.54
N GLY A 155 9.68 0.00 -3.50
CA GLY A 155 11.03 0.42 -3.18
C GLY A 155 11.72 1.08 -4.38
N VAL A 156 12.97 1.51 -4.17
CA VAL A 156 13.79 2.13 -5.24
C VAL A 156 14.00 1.19 -6.43
N LYS A 157 14.05 -0.12 -6.16
CA LYS A 157 14.41 -1.15 -7.14
C LYS A 157 13.41 -2.28 -7.26
N LYS A 158 12.50 -2.46 -6.31
CA LYS A 158 11.58 -3.59 -6.28
C LYS A 158 10.17 -3.11 -6.02
N ILE A 159 9.21 -3.71 -6.72
CA ILE A 159 7.79 -3.59 -6.41
C ILE A 159 7.42 -4.80 -5.58
N GLN A 160 7.03 -4.59 -4.32
CA GLN A 160 6.49 -5.67 -3.51
C GLN A 160 5.01 -5.83 -3.82
N LEU A 161 4.60 -7.05 -4.15
CA LEU A 161 3.19 -7.40 -4.29
C LEU A 161 2.73 -8.09 -3.02
N ALA A 162 1.47 -7.89 -2.64
CA ALA A 162 0.89 -8.58 -1.52
C ALA A 162 0.76 -10.08 -1.84
N ASP A 163 0.91 -10.93 -0.82
CA ASP A 163 0.89 -12.39 -0.95
C ASP A 163 -0.51 -12.96 -1.27
N HIS A 164 -1.52 -12.10 -1.44
CA HIS A 164 -2.90 -12.49 -1.71
C HIS A 164 -3.37 -12.00 -3.09
N THR A 165 -3.79 -12.97 -3.90
CA THR A 165 -4.50 -12.71 -5.16
C THR A 165 -5.94 -12.33 -4.86
N TYR A 166 -6.35 -11.11 -5.18
CA TYR A 166 -7.74 -10.69 -5.03
C TYR A 166 -8.65 -11.29 -6.10
N ARG A 167 -8.14 -11.45 -7.33
CA ARG A 167 -8.91 -12.03 -8.43
C ARG A 167 -8.00 -12.55 -9.54
N LEU A 168 -8.33 -13.73 -10.08
CA LEU A 168 -7.76 -14.27 -11.33
C LEU A 168 -8.93 -14.62 -12.26
N ASP A 169 -9.02 -13.91 -13.38
CA ASP A 169 -10.00 -14.18 -14.42
C ASP A 169 -9.31 -14.83 -15.62
N MET A 170 -9.93 -15.86 -16.17
CA MET A 170 -9.52 -16.50 -17.42
C MET A 170 -10.69 -16.54 -18.39
N ASP A 171 -10.50 -15.96 -19.57
CA ASP A 171 -11.48 -16.04 -20.65
C ASP A 171 -11.35 -17.41 -21.34
N LYS A 172 -12.31 -18.30 -21.03
CA LYS A 172 -12.36 -19.67 -21.56
C LYS A 172 -12.55 -19.70 -23.08
N ILE A 173 -13.27 -18.74 -23.66
CA ILE A 173 -13.50 -18.68 -25.10
C ILE A 173 -12.19 -18.27 -25.79
N CYS A 174 -11.54 -17.24 -25.26
CA CYS A 174 -10.22 -16.83 -25.73
C CYS A 174 -9.20 -17.98 -25.65
N LEU A 175 -9.15 -18.70 -24.52
CA LEU A 175 -8.26 -19.86 -24.34
C LEU A 175 -8.56 -20.98 -25.33
N ALA A 176 -9.83 -21.27 -25.61
CA ALA A 176 -10.21 -22.27 -26.60
C ALA A 176 -9.78 -21.88 -28.02
N GLN A 177 -9.81 -20.59 -28.34
CA GLN A 177 -9.37 -20.05 -29.63
C GLN A 177 -7.84 -19.92 -29.74
N ASN A 178 -7.15 -19.71 -28.60
CA ASN A 178 -5.72 -19.43 -28.53
C ASN A 178 -5.04 -20.22 -27.39
N PRO A 179 -4.98 -21.56 -27.45
CA PRO A 179 -4.49 -22.39 -26.34
C PRO A 179 -3.01 -22.16 -26.00
N GLY A 180 -2.22 -21.60 -26.92
CA GLY A 180 -0.81 -21.23 -26.70
C GLY A 180 -0.61 -19.85 -26.04
N VAL A 181 -1.68 -19.07 -25.85
CA VAL A 181 -1.66 -17.72 -25.27
C VAL A 181 -2.29 -17.73 -23.88
N SER A 182 -1.98 -18.77 -23.10
CA SER A 182 -2.24 -18.75 -21.66
C SER A 182 -1.50 -17.53 -21.08
N GLY A 183 -2.23 -16.67 -20.36
CA GLY A 183 -1.64 -15.45 -19.82
C GLY A 183 -0.42 -15.78 -18.98
N SER A 184 0.77 -15.44 -19.45
CA SER A 184 2.01 -15.68 -18.73
C SER A 184 2.28 -14.49 -17.81
N PHE A 185 1.77 -14.59 -16.59
CA PHE A 185 2.16 -13.71 -15.49
C PHE A 185 3.52 -14.08 -14.90
N SER A 186 4.30 -14.94 -15.56
CA SER A 186 5.59 -15.42 -15.04
C SER A 186 6.61 -14.31 -14.82
N TRP A 187 6.46 -13.18 -15.52
CA TRP A 187 7.29 -12.00 -15.27
C TRP A 187 7.13 -11.50 -13.83
N ILE A 188 5.93 -11.56 -13.25
CA ILE A 188 5.66 -11.08 -11.89
C ILE A 188 6.52 -11.81 -10.85
N THR A 189 6.72 -13.12 -11.05
CA THR A 189 7.46 -13.96 -10.10
C THR A 189 8.95 -14.07 -10.41
N LYS A 190 9.38 -13.71 -11.63
CA LYS A 190 10.78 -13.81 -12.08
C LYS A 190 11.56 -12.51 -11.99
N VAL A 191 10.88 -11.37 -11.96
CA VAL A 191 11.54 -10.06 -11.88
C VAL A 191 11.95 -9.76 -10.45
N VAL A 192 13.19 -9.32 -10.27
CA VAL A 192 13.73 -8.97 -8.95
C VAL A 192 14.09 -7.49 -8.83
N GLU A 193 14.33 -6.84 -9.96
CA GLU A 193 14.66 -5.42 -10.05
C GLU A 193 13.85 -4.74 -11.17
N TYR A 194 13.45 -3.50 -10.94
CA TYR A 194 12.94 -2.59 -11.97
C TYR A 194 13.79 -1.32 -12.04
N LYS A 195 13.87 -0.72 -13.23
CA LYS A 195 14.47 0.61 -13.46
C LYS A 195 13.60 1.41 -14.41
N LYS A 196 13.44 2.70 -14.12
CA LYS A 196 12.90 3.65 -15.09
C LYS A 196 14.07 4.13 -15.96
N ASN A 197 14.02 3.87 -17.27
CA ASN A 197 15.09 4.27 -18.17
C ASN A 197 14.92 5.72 -18.67
N SER A 198 15.88 6.21 -19.47
CA SER A 198 15.90 7.59 -19.96
C SER A 198 14.71 7.94 -20.87
N GLU A 199 14.04 6.95 -21.44
CA GLU A 199 12.85 7.12 -22.28
C GLU A 199 11.55 7.12 -21.46
N GLY A 200 11.64 6.97 -20.14
CA GLY A 200 10.49 6.88 -19.25
C GLY A 200 9.85 5.49 -19.20
N ASN A 201 10.43 4.49 -19.86
CA ASN A 201 9.98 3.10 -19.83
C ASN A 201 10.41 2.42 -18.51
N LEU A 202 9.65 1.42 -18.09
CA LEU A 202 10.00 0.53 -16.98
C LEU A 202 10.64 -0.75 -17.50
N ASP A 203 11.90 -0.94 -17.16
CA ASP A 203 12.70 -2.12 -17.46
C ASP A 203 12.72 -3.03 -16.25
N PHE A 204 12.29 -4.28 -16.42
CA PHE A 204 12.32 -5.29 -15.36
C PHE A 204 13.37 -6.35 -15.67
N PHE A 205 14.16 -6.70 -14.65
CA PHE A 205 15.31 -7.57 -14.76
C PHE A 205 15.12 -8.84 -13.94
N ASP A 206 15.61 -9.95 -14.48
CA ASP A 206 15.66 -11.24 -13.78
C ASP A 206 16.82 -11.30 -12.76
N GLU A 207 16.93 -12.42 -12.03
CA GLU A 207 17.99 -12.66 -11.04
C GLU A 207 19.41 -12.60 -11.63
N GLN A 208 19.56 -12.84 -12.93
CA GLN A 208 20.84 -12.79 -13.64
C GLN A 208 21.16 -11.37 -14.13
N GLY A 209 20.25 -10.41 -13.93
CA GLY A 209 20.40 -9.02 -14.38
C GLY A 209 20.08 -8.82 -15.86
N ASN A 210 19.50 -9.81 -16.54
CA ASN A 210 19.07 -9.66 -17.93
C ASN A 210 17.73 -8.91 -17.99
N LEU A 211 17.54 -8.10 -19.02
CA LEU A 211 16.26 -7.47 -19.29
C LEU A 211 15.23 -8.56 -19.63
N PHE A 212 14.25 -8.74 -18.75
CA PHE A 212 13.20 -9.75 -18.90
C PHE A 212 12.00 -9.20 -19.66
N ILE A 213 11.54 -8.00 -19.29
CA ILE A 213 10.40 -7.33 -19.91
C ILE A 213 10.53 -5.81 -19.78
N ARG A 214 10.11 -5.09 -20.81
CA ARG A 214 10.03 -3.63 -20.83
C ARG A 214 8.58 -3.21 -20.98
N PHE A 215 8.20 -2.17 -20.26
CA PHE A 215 6.90 -1.53 -20.41
C PHE A 215 7.05 -0.04 -20.69
N LYS A 216 6.19 0.47 -21.56
CA LYS A 216 6.04 1.91 -21.81
C LYS A 216 4.71 2.40 -21.22
N PRO A 217 4.59 3.70 -20.91
CA PRO A 217 3.31 4.28 -20.53
C PRO A 217 2.22 3.99 -21.58
N TYR A 218 1.02 3.66 -21.11
CA TYR A 218 -0.17 3.36 -21.91
C TYR A 218 -1.34 4.18 -21.38
N GLU A 219 -1.21 5.50 -21.47
CA GLU A 219 -2.22 6.51 -21.17
C GLU A 219 -1.78 7.85 -21.79
#